data_AF-A0A7X9J4X4-F1
#
_entry.id   AF-A0A7X9J4X4-F1
#
_cell.length_a   1.000
_cell.length_b   1.000
_cell.length_c   1.000
_cell.angle_alpha   90.00
_cell.angle_beta   90.00
_cell.angle_gamma   90.00
#
_symmetry.space_group_name_H-M   'P 1'
#
loop_
_entity.id
_entity.type
_entity.pdbx_description
1 polymer ?
#
loop_
_entity_poly.entity_id
_entity_poly.type
_entity_poly.pdbx_seq_one_letter_code
_entity_poly.pdbx_strand_id
1 'polypeptide(L)'
;IPNGRKFKAVQTGGPSGGCIPEEYLDMPVDYESLAKVGSIMGSGGMIVMDDTSCMVDMARFFMEFCMTESCGKCVPCRVGTRQMYDILTKMTNGSATMDDLALLEELCGMVKSTSLCGLGQTAPNPVVSTLRYFREEYLAHIEGKTCPAGVCEMPAGVGVSI
;
A
#
# COMPACT_ATOMS: atom_id res chain seq x y z
N ILE A 1 -18.70 7.91 7.91
CA ILE A 1 -18.17 8.15 6.55
C ILE A 1 -19.23 8.92 5.76
N PRO A 2 -18.88 9.93 4.94
CA PRO A 2 -19.85 10.68 4.14
C PRO A 2 -20.79 9.75 3.38
N ASN A 3 -22.05 10.17 3.19
CA ASN A 3 -23.07 9.43 2.45
C ASN A 3 -23.37 8.00 2.95
N GLY A 4 -22.99 7.66 4.18
CA GLY A 4 -23.27 6.34 4.77
C GLY A 4 -22.47 5.19 4.12
N ARG A 5 -21.35 5.50 3.45
CA ARG A 5 -20.47 4.50 2.84
C ARG A 5 -19.86 3.56 3.88
N LYS A 6 -19.48 2.36 3.42
CA LYS A 6 -18.87 1.33 4.27
C LYS A 6 -17.42 1.66 4.57
N PHE A 7 -17.02 1.48 5.83
CA PHE A 7 -15.60 1.57 6.22
C PHE A 7 -14.80 0.44 5.59
N LYS A 8 -13.65 0.77 5.03
CA LYS A 8 -12.75 -0.22 4.42
C LYS A 8 -11.46 -0.36 5.24
N ALA A 9 -10.78 0.76 5.45
CA ALA A 9 -9.52 0.79 6.19
C ALA A 9 -9.25 2.18 6.77
N VAL A 10 -8.31 2.24 7.70
CA VAL A 10 -7.68 3.48 8.14
C VAL A 10 -6.17 3.37 8.01
N GLN A 11 -5.53 4.34 7.35
CA GLN A 11 -4.08 4.50 7.35
C GLN A 11 -3.72 5.32 8.59
N THR A 12 -2.80 4.80 9.40
CA THR A 12 -2.23 5.54 10.55
C THR A 12 -0.72 5.58 10.45
N GLY A 13 -0.06 6.54 11.12
CA GLY A 13 1.41 6.64 11.12
C GLY A 13 2.00 7.48 9.99
N GLY A 14 1.17 8.27 9.31
CA GLY A 14 1.58 9.08 8.16
C GLY A 14 1.84 8.26 6.90
N PRO A 15 2.60 8.81 5.93
CA PRO A 15 2.83 8.16 4.64
C PRO A 15 3.60 6.83 4.71
N SER A 16 4.42 6.63 5.73
CA SER A 16 5.18 5.38 5.93
C SER A 16 4.57 4.46 6.98
N GLY A 17 3.32 4.72 7.38
CA GLY A 17 2.57 3.85 8.27
C GLY A 17 1.85 2.72 7.53
N GLY A 18 0.89 2.07 8.20
CA GLY A 18 0.16 0.94 7.63
C GLY A 18 -1.35 1.11 7.66
N CYS A 19 -2.02 0.38 6.77
CA CYS A 19 -3.47 0.30 6.65
C CYS A 19 -4.04 -0.76 7.58
N ILE A 20 -5.09 -0.37 8.30
CA ILE A 20 -5.76 -1.19 9.30
C ILE A 20 -7.19 -1.45 8.79
N PRO A 21 -7.60 -2.70 8.56
CA PRO A 21 -8.94 -3.05 8.07
C PRO A 21 -10.02 -2.91 9.16
N GLU A 22 -11.28 -3.00 8.73
CA GLU A 22 -12.49 -2.94 9.58
C GLU A 22 -12.45 -3.87 10.80
N GLU A 23 -11.83 -5.05 10.68
CA GLU A 23 -11.72 -6.04 11.77
C GLU A 23 -10.98 -5.55 13.02
N TYR A 24 -10.16 -4.49 12.92
CA TYR A 24 -9.45 -3.89 14.06
C TYR A 24 -9.94 -2.48 14.43
N LEU A 25 -11.15 -2.09 14.02
CA LEU A 25 -11.64 -0.73 14.24
C LEU A 25 -11.73 -0.34 15.73
N ASP A 26 -12.05 -1.30 16.61
CA ASP A 26 -12.13 -1.10 18.06
C ASP A 26 -10.78 -1.30 18.79
N MET A 27 -9.69 -1.53 18.05
CA MET A 27 -8.36 -1.73 18.64
C MET A 27 -7.86 -0.43 19.29
N PRO A 28 -7.23 -0.50 20.48
CA PRO A 28 -6.58 0.66 21.08
C PRO A 28 -5.52 1.29 20.18
N VAL A 29 -5.46 2.61 20.19
CA VAL A 29 -4.48 3.40 19.42
C VAL A 29 -3.25 3.66 20.30
N ASP A 30 -2.39 2.66 20.42
CA ASP A 30 -1.11 2.74 21.14
C ASP A 30 0.04 2.14 20.31
N TYR A 31 1.28 2.34 20.75
CA TYR A 31 2.49 1.92 20.02
C TYR A 31 2.53 0.40 19.76
N GLU A 32 2.14 -0.42 20.75
CA GLU A 32 2.26 -1.87 20.68
C GLU A 32 1.13 -2.48 19.84
N SER A 33 -0.09 -1.99 20.03
CA SER A 33 -1.27 -2.44 19.30
C SER A 33 -1.14 -2.15 17.80
N LEU A 34 -0.72 -0.93 17.43
CA LEU A 34 -0.51 -0.56 16.02
C LEU A 34 0.60 -1.38 15.36
N ALA A 35 1.70 -1.66 16.07
CA ALA A 35 2.80 -2.46 15.53
C ALA A 35 2.36 -3.88 15.16
N LYS A 36 1.46 -4.51 15.94
CA LYS A 36 0.94 -5.88 15.69
C LYS A 36 0.15 -5.99 14.39
N VAL A 37 -0.55 -4.92 14.00
CA VAL A 37 -1.34 -4.88 12.77
C VAL A 37 -0.56 -4.36 11.57
N GLY A 38 0.74 -4.12 11.70
CA GLY A 38 1.58 -3.64 10.61
C GLY A 38 1.49 -2.14 10.34
N SER A 39 0.98 -1.37 11.31
CA SER A 39 1.00 0.09 11.32
C SER A 39 2.01 0.61 12.35
N ILE A 40 2.14 1.93 12.48
CA ILE A 40 3.03 2.56 13.47
C ILE A 40 2.36 3.78 14.09
N MET A 41 2.71 4.07 15.34
CA MET A 41 2.38 5.36 15.93
C MET A 41 3.33 6.43 15.37
N GLY A 42 2.83 7.23 14.42
CA GLY A 42 3.55 8.37 13.82
C GLY A 42 3.13 9.70 14.44
N SER A 43 2.76 10.67 13.60
CA SER A 43 2.28 12.00 14.02
C SER A 43 0.84 12.02 14.58
N GLY A 44 0.18 10.85 14.70
CA GLY A 44 -1.23 10.75 15.05
C GLY A 44 -2.21 11.05 13.89
N GLY A 45 -1.70 11.35 12.69
CA GLY A 45 -2.52 11.53 11.50
C GLY A 45 -3.18 10.23 11.03
N MET A 46 -4.46 10.32 10.66
CA MET A 46 -5.26 9.20 10.16
C MET A 46 -5.97 9.55 8.87
N ILE A 47 -5.97 8.63 7.91
CA ILE A 47 -6.71 8.75 6.65
C ILE A 47 -7.68 7.59 6.58
N VAL A 48 -8.98 7.90 6.60
CA VAL A 48 -10.07 6.91 6.55
C VAL A 48 -10.45 6.66 5.09
N MET A 49 -10.51 5.38 4.72
CA MET A 49 -10.88 4.90 3.40
C MET A 49 -12.20 4.16 3.47
N ASP A 50 -13.01 4.34 2.43
CA ASP A 50 -14.28 3.65 2.23
C ASP A 50 -14.21 2.63 1.09
N ASP A 51 -15.34 2.01 0.78
CA ASP A 51 -15.50 1.01 -0.28
C ASP A 51 -15.15 1.52 -1.70
N THR A 52 -15.01 2.84 -1.90
CA THR A 52 -14.62 3.45 -3.17
C THR A 52 -13.11 3.69 -3.29
N SER A 53 -12.33 3.36 -2.26
CA SER A 53 -10.87 3.51 -2.26
C SER A 53 -10.18 2.25 -2.76
N CYS A 54 -9.24 2.35 -3.72
CA CYS A 54 -8.39 1.24 -4.15
C CYS A 54 -7.16 1.11 -3.24
N MET A 55 -6.93 -0.08 -2.67
CA MET A 55 -5.81 -0.28 -1.75
C MET A 55 -4.46 -0.35 -2.47
N VAL A 56 -4.44 -0.80 -3.73
CA VAL A 56 -3.24 -0.79 -4.58
C VAL A 56 -2.83 0.64 -4.94
N ASP A 57 -3.79 1.48 -5.31
CA ASP A 57 -3.53 2.89 -5.64
C ASP A 57 -3.14 3.70 -4.40
N MET A 58 -3.76 3.42 -3.26
CA MET A 58 -3.36 3.99 -1.98
C MET A 58 -1.89 3.66 -1.65
N ALA A 59 -1.49 2.39 -1.81
CA ALA A 59 -0.11 1.98 -1.59
C ALA A 59 0.85 2.67 -2.57
N ARG A 60 0.44 2.81 -3.85
CA ARG A 60 1.18 3.56 -4.88
C ARG A 60 1.39 5.02 -4.46
N PHE A 61 0.33 5.71 -4.02
CA PHE A 61 0.36 7.10 -3.60
C PHE A 61 1.34 7.35 -2.44
N PHE A 62 1.29 6.53 -1.39
CA PHE A 62 2.25 6.69 -0.29
C PHE A 62 3.67 6.24 -0.64
N MET A 63 3.82 5.26 -1.52
CA MET A 63 5.14 4.89 -2.02
C MET A 63 5.76 6.02 -2.85
N GLU A 64 4.96 6.74 -3.66
CA GLU A 64 5.40 7.93 -4.40
C GLU A 64 5.94 9.02 -3.46
N PHE A 65 5.23 9.28 -2.36
CA PHE A 65 5.69 10.20 -1.33
C PHE A 65 7.02 9.73 -0.74
N CYS A 66 7.11 8.48 -0.26
CA CYS A 66 8.32 7.96 0.38
C CYS A 66 9.53 7.94 -0.57
N MET A 67 9.27 7.65 -1.86
CA MET A 67 10.28 7.70 -2.91
C MET A 67 10.79 9.13 -3.13
N THR A 68 9.88 10.10 -3.19
CA THR A 68 10.20 11.52 -3.46
C THR A 68 10.94 12.16 -2.29
N GLU A 69 10.55 11.83 -1.06
CA GLU A 69 11.17 12.32 0.18
C GLU A 69 12.45 11.55 0.57
N SER A 70 12.87 10.58 -0.23
CA SER A 70 14.13 9.88 -0.01
C SER A 70 15.32 10.84 -0.14
N CYS A 71 16.14 10.92 0.90
CA CYS A 71 17.39 11.69 0.85
C CYS A 71 18.46 11.09 -0.09
N GLY A 72 18.21 9.88 -0.61
CA GLY A 72 19.06 9.23 -1.60
C GLY A 72 20.36 8.61 -1.06
N LYS A 73 20.61 8.65 0.26
CA LYS A 73 21.87 8.22 0.87
C LYS A 73 22.13 6.71 0.78
N CYS A 74 21.13 5.88 1.06
CA CYS A 74 21.26 4.42 0.97
C CYS A 74 20.63 3.90 -0.32
N VAL A 75 21.36 3.04 -1.02
CA VAL A 75 20.91 2.36 -2.24
C VAL A 75 19.60 1.60 -2.03
N PRO A 76 19.40 0.79 -0.97
CA PRO A 76 18.15 0.06 -0.79
C PRO A 76 16.94 0.98 -0.74
N CYS A 77 16.98 2.07 0.04
CA CYS A 77 15.89 3.04 0.04
C CYS A 77 15.75 3.73 -1.33
N ARG A 78 16.82 4.34 -1.87
CA ARG A 78 16.73 5.18 -3.08
C ARG A 78 16.24 4.40 -4.31
N VAL A 79 16.76 3.21 -4.52
CA VAL A 79 16.46 2.38 -5.70
C VAL A 79 15.24 1.49 -5.42
N GLY A 80 15.15 0.92 -4.23
CA GLY A 80 14.05 0.02 -3.87
C GLY A 80 12.69 0.72 -3.84
N THR A 81 12.58 1.92 -3.27
CA THR A 81 11.29 2.65 -3.28
C THR A 81 10.86 3.05 -4.68
N ARG A 82 11.83 3.37 -5.56
CA ARG A 82 11.54 3.63 -6.97
C ARG A 82 11.00 2.39 -7.68
N GLN A 83 11.64 1.24 -7.50
CA GLN A 83 11.17 -0.02 -8.10
C GLN A 83 9.80 -0.43 -7.57
N MET A 84 9.56 -0.30 -6.26
CA MET A 84 8.24 -0.56 -5.67
C MET A 84 7.17 0.36 -6.27
N TYR A 85 7.46 1.66 -6.41
CA TYR A 85 6.55 2.61 -7.06
C TYR A 85 6.26 2.26 -8.53
N ASP A 86 7.30 1.91 -9.30
CA ASP A 86 7.14 1.55 -10.70
C ASP A 86 6.29 0.27 -10.86
N ILE A 87 6.47 -0.73 -9.99
CA ILE A 87 5.64 -1.94 -9.96
C ILE A 87 4.18 -1.61 -9.60
N LEU A 88 3.94 -0.83 -8.55
CA LEU A 88 2.58 -0.42 -8.17
C LEU A 88 1.90 0.37 -9.30
N THR A 89 2.67 1.19 -10.02
CA THR A 89 2.19 1.90 -11.21
C THR A 89 1.82 0.94 -12.34
N LYS A 90 2.61 -0.13 -12.56
CA LYS A 90 2.25 -1.22 -13.49
C LYS A 90 0.97 -1.93 -13.05
N MET A 91 0.72 -2.05 -11.74
CA MET A 91 -0.53 -2.65 -11.26
C MET A 91 -1.72 -1.74 -11.54
N THR A 92 -1.62 -0.45 -11.21
CA THR A 92 -2.72 0.51 -11.43
C THR A 92 -3.00 0.80 -12.91
N ASN A 93 -2.05 0.56 -13.81
CA ASN A 93 -2.27 0.68 -15.26
C ASN A 93 -2.59 -0.66 -15.95
N GLY A 94 -2.72 -1.76 -15.19
CA GLY A 94 -3.08 -3.08 -15.72
C GLY A 94 -1.96 -3.82 -16.48
N SER A 95 -0.70 -3.38 -16.42
CA SER A 95 0.43 -4.04 -17.10
C SER A 95 1.30 -4.94 -16.22
N ALA A 96 1.01 -5.03 -14.91
CA ALA A 96 1.77 -5.87 -13.98
C ALA A 96 1.56 -7.37 -14.19
N THR A 97 2.53 -8.18 -13.77
CA THR A 97 2.49 -9.65 -13.78
C THR A 97 2.61 -10.22 -12.37
N MET A 98 2.44 -11.54 -12.23
CA MET A 98 2.69 -12.23 -10.96
C MET A 98 4.16 -12.16 -10.53
N ASP A 99 5.09 -12.10 -11.49
CA ASP A 99 6.51 -11.88 -11.19
C ASP A 99 6.74 -10.48 -10.60
N ASP A 100 6.01 -9.46 -11.06
CA ASP A 100 6.07 -8.12 -10.46
C ASP A 100 5.58 -8.15 -9.01
N LEU A 101 4.55 -8.94 -8.67
CA LEU A 101 4.07 -9.09 -7.30
C LEU A 101 5.11 -9.78 -6.40
N ALA A 102 5.72 -10.87 -6.89
CA ALA A 102 6.78 -11.56 -6.17
C ALA A 102 7.98 -10.63 -5.91
N LEU A 103 8.38 -9.86 -6.93
CA LEU A 103 9.44 -8.86 -6.80
C LEU A 103 9.06 -7.74 -5.82
N LEU A 104 7.81 -7.27 -5.82
CA LEU A 104 7.33 -6.26 -4.88
C LEU A 104 7.46 -6.74 -3.43
N GLU A 105 7.10 -7.99 -3.14
CA GLU A 105 7.23 -8.60 -1.81
C GLU A 105 8.70 -8.71 -1.37
N GLU A 106 9.59 -9.13 -2.26
CA GLU A 106 11.03 -9.20 -1.99
C GLU A 106 11.61 -7.80 -1.69
N LEU A 107 11.25 -6.80 -2.51
CA LEU A 107 11.69 -5.42 -2.32
C LEU A 107 11.21 -4.87 -0.98
N CYS A 108 9.99 -5.17 -0.56
CA CYS A 108 9.49 -4.75 0.74
C CYS A 108 10.39 -5.25 1.88
N GLY A 109 10.76 -6.54 1.86
CA GLY A 109 11.65 -7.13 2.85
C GLY A 109 13.06 -6.54 2.82
N MET A 110 13.61 -6.37 1.62
CA MET A 110 14.95 -5.82 1.40
C MET A 110 15.04 -4.37 1.88
N VAL A 111 14.13 -3.50 1.44
CA VAL A 111 14.14 -2.07 1.78
C VAL A 111 13.96 -1.87 3.28
N LYS A 112 13.02 -2.61 3.90
CA LYS A 112 12.77 -2.56 5.34
C LYS A 112 14.01 -2.94 6.16
N SER A 113 14.72 -3.98 5.75
CA SER A 113 15.81 -4.57 6.56
C SER A 113 17.16 -3.89 6.35
N THR A 114 17.36 -3.23 5.20
CA THR A 114 18.71 -2.75 4.80
C THR A 114 18.81 -1.22 4.68
N SER A 115 17.71 -0.49 4.85
CA SER A 115 17.72 0.97 4.87
C SER A 115 18.31 1.55 6.15
N LEU A 116 19.00 2.69 6.03
CA LEU A 116 19.76 3.30 7.12
C LEU A 116 18.91 4.06 8.15
N CYS A 117 17.76 4.62 7.74
CA CYS A 117 16.95 5.49 8.60
C CYS A 117 15.50 5.01 8.66
N GLY A 118 14.74 5.58 9.61
CA GLY A 118 13.33 5.25 9.84
C GLY A 118 12.49 5.34 8.57
N LEU A 119 12.62 6.41 7.77
CA LEU A 119 11.88 6.56 6.51
C LEU A 119 12.07 5.35 5.58
N GLY A 120 13.32 4.96 5.32
CA GLY A 120 13.58 3.82 4.43
C GLY A 120 13.12 2.50 5.03
N GLN A 121 13.22 2.33 6.35
CA GLN A 121 12.77 1.11 7.02
C GLN A 121 11.24 0.97 7.03
N THR A 122 10.51 2.09 7.10
CA THR A 122 9.04 2.09 7.17
C THR A 122 8.35 2.37 5.84
N ALA A 123 9.07 2.85 4.81
CA ALA A 123 8.51 3.10 3.49
C ALA A 123 7.72 1.92 2.89
N PRO A 124 8.09 0.64 3.11
CA PRO A 124 7.31 -0.50 2.62
C PRO A 124 5.99 -0.76 3.37
N ASN A 125 5.76 -0.15 4.54
CA ASN A 125 4.61 -0.50 5.40
C ASN A 125 3.24 -0.34 4.72
N PRO A 126 2.96 0.71 3.92
CA PRO A 126 1.69 0.81 3.20
C PRO A 126 1.47 -0.42 2.32
N VAL A 127 2.51 -0.85 1.57
CA VAL A 127 2.45 -2.02 0.69
C VAL A 127 2.32 -3.32 1.46
N VAL A 128 3.12 -3.51 2.52
CA VAL A 128 3.10 -4.74 3.33
C VAL A 128 1.75 -4.91 4.02
N SER A 129 1.20 -3.84 4.57
CA SER A 129 -0.11 -3.89 5.25
C SER A 129 -1.25 -4.14 4.27
N THR A 130 -1.26 -3.51 3.09
CA THR A 130 -2.30 -3.78 2.09
C THR A 130 -2.16 -5.14 1.43
N LEU A 131 -0.95 -5.64 1.22
CA LEU A 131 -0.75 -7.04 0.77
C LEU A 131 -1.24 -8.05 1.81
N ARG A 132 -1.16 -7.73 3.10
CA ARG A 132 -1.63 -8.59 4.18
C ARG A 132 -3.17 -8.68 4.23
N TYR A 133 -3.85 -7.54 4.10
CA TYR A 133 -5.29 -7.46 4.35
C TYR A 133 -6.17 -7.37 3.10
N PHE A 134 -5.59 -6.98 1.96
CA PHE A 134 -6.30 -6.70 0.71
C PHE A 134 -5.61 -7.35 -0.50
N ARG A 135 -5.01 -8.54 -0.31
CA ARG A 135 -4.27 -9.26 -1.35
C ARG A 135 -5.11 -9.49 -2.61
N GLU A 136 -6.39 -9.75 -2.42
CA GLU A 136 -7.36 -9.95 -3.49
C GLU A 136 -7.45 -8.74 -4.44
N GLU A 137 -7.26 -7.52 -3.96
CA GLU A 137 -7.21 -6.34 -4.83
C GLU A 137 -5.96 -6.34 -5.71
N TYR A 138 -4.81 -6.77 -5.19
CA TYR A 138 -3.59 -6.94 -5.99
C TYR A 138 -3.80 -7.98 -7.09
N LEU A 139 -4.40 -9.12 -6.76
CA LEU A 139 -4.72 -10.16 -7.72
C LEU A 139 -5.72 -9.68 -8.78
N ALA A 140 -6.74 -8.91 -8.39
CA ALA A 140 -7.68 -8.30 -9.34
C ALA A 140 -6.98 -7.37 -10.35
N HIS A 141 -5.99 -6.59 -9.91
CA HIS A 141 -5.20 -5.71 -10.79
C HIS A 141 -4.28 -6.49 -11.74
N ILE A 142 -3.73 -7.62 -11.27
CA ILE A 142 -2.73 -8.40 -12.02
C ILE A 142 -3.38 -9.41 -12.96
N GLU A 143 -4.29 -10.23 -12.46
CA GLU A 143 -4.93 -11.33 -13.19
C GLU A 143 -6.18 -10.84 -13.91
N GLY A 144 -7.04 -10.13 -13.19
CA GLY A 144 -8.31 -9.63 -13.71
C GLY A 144 -8.18 -8.37 -14.56
N LYS A 145 -7.05 -7.66 -14.47
CA LYS A 145 -6.83 -6.34 -15.10
C LYS A 145 -7.97 -5.37 -14.78
N THR A 146 -8.47 -5.45 -13.55
CA THR A 146 -9.62 -4.67 -13.08
C THR A 146 -9.29 -4.02 -11.73
N CYS A 147 -9.84 -2.82 -11.52
CA CYS A 147 -9.82 -2.15 -10.23
C CYS A 147 -11.18 -2.32 -9.56
N PRO A 148 -11.31 -3.06 -8.45
CA PRO A 148 -12.59 -3.26 -7.78
C PRO A 148 -13.26 -1.95 -7.33
N ALA A 149 -12.46 -0.93 -7.02
CA ALA A 149 -12.93 0.41 -6.66
C ALA A 149 -13.20 1.33 -7.86
N GLY A 150 -12.78 0.93 -9.08
CA GLY A 150 -13.02 1.69 -10.31
C GLY A 150 -12.22 2.99 -10.47
N VAL A 151 -11.21 3.23 -9.63
CA VAL A 151 -10.42 4.50 -9.64
C VAL A 151 -9.17 4.46 -10.51
N CYS A 152 -8.66 3.26 -10.83
CA CYS A 152 -7.44 3.12 -11.63
C CYS A 152 -7.75 3.13 -13.13
N GLU A 153 -6.99 3.92 -13.89
CA GLU A 153 -7.08 3.95 -15.35
C GLU A 153 -6.35 2.74 -15.95
N MET A 154 -7.11 1.66 -16.17
CA MET A 154 -6.61 0.46 -16.85
C MET A 154 -7.13 0.39 -18.28
N PRO A 155 -6.33 -0.11 -19.25
CA PRO A 155 -6.86 -0.49 -20.54
C PRO A 155 -7.98 -1.50 -20.29
N ALA A 156 -9.15 -1.26 -20.87
CA ALA A 156 -10.32 -2.11 -20.66
C ALA A 156 -10.00 -3.58 -20.99
N GLY A 157 -9.71 -4.37 -19.96
CA GLY A 157 -9.75 -5.82 -20.02
C GLY A 157 -11.21 -6.21 -20.18
N VAL A 158 -11.50 -6.96 -21.25
CA VAL A 158 -12.82 -7.51 -21.59
C VAL A 158 -13.55 -7.92 -20.32
N GLY A 159 -14.64 -7.22 -20.00
CA GLY A 159 -15.38 -7.40 -18.77
C GLY A 159 -15.65 -8.87 -18.49
N VAL A 160 -15.09 -9.39 -17.41
CA VAL A 160 -15.56 -10.64 -16.83
C VAL A 160 -16.83 -10.28 -16.07
N SER A 161 -17.96 -10.51 -16.74
CA SER A 161 -19.27 -10.53 -16.12
C SER A 161 -19.24 -11.55 -14.98
N ILE A 162 -19.43 -11.08 -13.75
CA ILE A 162 -19.74 -11.91 -12.58
C ILE A 162 -21.25 -12.20 -12.61
#